data_AF-A0A519T286-F1
#
_entry.id   AF-A0A519T286-F1
#
_cell.length_a   1.000
_cell.length_b   1.000
_cell.length_c   1.000
_cell.angle_alpha   90.00
_cell.angle_beta   90.00
_cell.angle_gamma   90.00
#
_symmetry.space_group_name_H-M   'P 1'
#
loop_
_entity.id
_entity.type
_entity.pdbx_description
1 polymer ?
#
loop_
_entity_poly.entity_id
_entity_poly.type
_entity_poly.pdbx_seq_one_letter_code
_entity_poly.pdbx_strand_id
1 'polypeptide(L)'
;MLLLPFLIVAVVLLAMSLRIAQEYQRAIVFRLGRYTGTRGPGLYWLVPFIERQQTIDMRTKTVELEQPETITKDSVTIKVNAVLWFKVIN
;
A
#
# COMPACT_ATOMS: atom_id res chain seq x y z
N MET A 1 -41.85 -0.78 -10.45
CA MET A 1 -40.78 -1.43 -11.25
C MET A 1 -39.59 -0.51 -11.53
N LEU A 2 -39.75 0.83 -11.63
CA LEU A 2 -38.63 1.78 -11.89
C LEU A 2 -37.67 2.04 -10.71
N LEU A 3 -38.11 1.82 -9.46
CA LEU A 3 -37.27 2.07 -8.26
C LEU A 3 -36.29 0.93 -7.94
N LEU A 4 -36.60 -0.28 -8.41
CA LEU A 4 -35.82 -1.49 -8.16
C LEU A 4 -34.38 -1.41 -8.72
N PRO A 5 -34.13 -0.93 -9.96
CA PRO A 5 -32.76 -0.73 -10.44
C PRO A 5 -31.99 0.32 -9.64
N PHE A 6 -32.62 1.40 -9.20
CA PHE A 6 -31.98 2.43 -8.37
C PHE A 6 -31.52 1.87 -7.02
N LEU A 7 -32.37 1.04 -6.39
CA LEU A 7 -32.03 0.37 -5.13
C LEU A 7 -30.82 -0.56 -5.30
N ILE A 8 -30.79 -1.34 -6.39
CA ILE A 8 -29.68 -2.25 -6.68
C ILE A 8 -28.37 -1.46 -6.85
N VAL A 9 -28.40 -0.37 -7.62
CA VAL A 9 -27.22 0.49 -7.83
C VAL A 9 -26.73 1.08 -6.51
N ALA A 10 -27.62 1.55 -5.64
CA ALA A 10 -27.26 2.09 -4.34
C ALA A 10 -26.59 1.04 -3.42
N VAL A 11 -27.11 -0.18 -3.39
CA VAL A 11 -26.54 -1.29 -2.60
C VAL A 11 -25.16 -1.69 -3.13
N VAL A 12 -25.00 -1.75 -4.45
CA VAL A 12 -23.69 -2.06 -5.08
C VAL A 12 -22.66 -0.99 -4.74
N LEU A 13 -23.02 0.29 -4.83
CA LEU A 13 -22.12 1.39 -4.50
C LEU A 13 -21.69 1.35 -3.02
N LEU A 14 -22.62 1.09 -2.11
CA LEU A 14 -22.33 0.92 -0.68
C LEU A 14 -21.38 -0.26 -0.44
N ALA A 15 -21.64 -1.41 -1.06
CA ALA A 15 -20.78 -2.58 -0.93
C ALA A 15 -19.36 -2.32 -1.47
N MET A 16 -19.22 -1.61 -2.59
CA MET A 16 -17.91 -1.27 -3.17
C MET A 16 -17.12 -0.25 -2.34
N SER A 17 -17.83 0.60 -1.59
CA SER A 17 -17.22 1.63 -0.75
C SER A 17 -16.62 1.08 0.54
N LEU A 18 -17.06 -0.09 0.99
CA LEU A 18 -16.56 -0.72 2.21
C LEU A 18 -15.24 -1.43 1.95
N ARG A 19 -14.17 -1.01 2.65
CA ARG A 19 -12.85 -1.63 2.55
C ARG A 19 -12.30 -1.93 3.94
N ILE A 20 -11.46 -2.96 4.00
CA ILE A 20 -10.82 -3.42 5.24
C ILE A 20 -9.31 -3.41 5.02
N ALA A 21 -8.59 -2.75 5.92
CA ALA A 21 -7.14 -2.90 6.06
C ALA A 21 -6.81 -3.74 7.29
N GLN A 22 -5.79 -4.59 7.18
CA GLN A 22 -5.31 -5.41 8.30
C GLN A 22 -4.54 -4.54 9.31
N GLU A 23 -4.41 -5.01 10.56
CA GLU A 23 -3.77 -4.24 11.65
C GLU A 23 -2.34 -3.79 11.34
N TYR A 24 -1.58 -4.64 10.65
CA TYR A 24 -0.20 -4.37 10.24
C TYR A 24 -0.10 -3.54 8.95
N GLN A 25 -1.24 -3.13 8.39
CA GLN A 25 -1.32 -2.39 7.14
C GLN A 25 -1.85 -0.98 7.37
N ARG A 26 -1.39 -0.04 6.56
CA ARG A 26 -1.94 1.31 6.46
C ARG A 26 -2.42 1.55 5.03
N ALA A 27 -3.65 2.02 4.90
CA ALA A 27 -4.24 2.33 3.61
C ALA A 27 -4.01 3.80 3.26
N ILE A 28 -3.18 4.08 2.26
CA ILE A 28 -2.98 5.41 1.71
C ILE A 28 -4.10 5.69 0.73
N VAL A 29 -4.84 6.77 0.95
CA VAL A 29 -5.97 7.14 0.08
C VAL A 29 -5.57 8.27 -0.85
N PHE A 30 -5.71 8.00 -2.14
CA PHE A 30 -5.55 8.96 -3.22
C PHE A 30 -6.91 9.34 -3.78
N ARG A 31 -7.14 10.63 -3.96
CA ARG A 31 -8.34 11.17 -4.62
C ARG A 31 -7.89 11.89 -5.88
N LEU A 32 -8.32 11.39 -7.05
CA LEU A 32 -7.94 11.97 -8.35
C LEU A 32 -6.42 12.21 -8.50
N GLY A 33 -5.60 11.29 -7.98
CA GLY A 33 -4.14 11.39 -8.01
C GLY A 33 -3.50 12.24 -6.91
N ARG A 34 -4.28 12.87 -6.02
CA ARG A 34 -3.77 13.63 -4.87
C ARG A 34 -3.86 12.82 -3.59
N TYR A 35 -2.82 12.89 -2.76
CA TYR A 35 -2.85 12.32 -1.42
C TYR A 35 -3.90 13.03 -0.57
N THR A 36 -4.82 12.26 0.01
CA THR A 36 -5.88 12.78 0.90
C THR A 36 -5.58 12.48 2.36
N GLY A 37 -4.99 11.31 2.64
CA GLY A 37 -4.65 10.90 4.00
C GLY A 37 -4.32 9.42 4.08
N THR A 38 -3.75 9.03 5.22
CA THR A 38 -3.62 7.63 5.62
C THR A 38 -4.82 7.24 6.46
N ARG A 39 -5.43 6.10 6.13
CA ARG A 39 -6.47 5.48 6.94
C ARG A 39 -5.87 4.36 7.77
N GLY A 40 -6.34 4.28 9.00
CA GLY A 40 -5.91 3.27 9.95
C GLY A 40 -6.41 1.87 9.62
N PRO A 41 -5.91 0.87 10.36
CA PRO A 41 -6.39 -0.49 10.24
C PRO A 41 -7.88 -0.60 10.61
N GLY A 42 -8.53 -1.63 10.08
CA GLY A 42 -9.96 -1.88 10.27
C GLY A 42 -10.82 -1.42 9.09
N LEU A 43 -12.10 -1.22 9.37
CA LEU A 43 -13.13 -0.90 8.39
C LEU A 43 -13.09 0.60 8.07
N TYR A 44 -13.02 0.95 6.79
CA TYR A 44 -13.14 2.34 6.36
C TYR A 44 -13.90 2.47 5.05
N TRP A 45 -14.40 3.68 4.82
CA TRP A 45 -15.18 4.03 3.65
C TRP A 45 -14.31 4.68 2.59
N LEU A 46 -14.43 4.22 1.37
CA LEU A 46 -13.76 4.78 0.20
C LEU A 46 -14.81 5.11 -0.84
N VAL A 47 -14.75 6.30 -1.44
CA VAL A 47 -15.68 6.65 -2.52
C VAL A 47 -15.28 5.88 -3.78
N PRO A 48 -16.08 4.91 -4.25
CA PRO A 48 -15.71 4.13 -5.42
C PRO A 48 -15.55 5.06 -6.64
N PHE A 49 -14.68 4.67 -7.58
CA PHE A 49 -14.32 5.41 -8.81
C PHE A 49 -13.47 6.67 -8.62
N ILE A 50 -13.68 7.46 -7.56
CA ILE A 50 -12.95 8.73 -7.34
C ILE A 50 -11.68 8.51 -6.51
N GLU A 51 -11.79 7.66 -5.49
CA GLU A 51 -10.72 7.36 -4.56
C GLU A 51 -10.05 6.02 -4.90
N ARG A 52 -8.74 5.95 -4.71
CA ARG A 52 -7.96 4.71 -4.78
C ARG A 52 -7.23 4.52 -3.47
N GLN A 53 -7.20 3.28 -2.99
CA GLN A 53 -6.39 2.90 -1.84
C GLN A 53 -5.12 2.20 -2.30
N GLN A 54 -4.02 2.47 -1.62
CA GLN A 54 -2.80 1.69 -1.70
C GLN A 54 -2.41 1.27 -0.29
N THR A 55 -2.36 -0.03 -0.08
CA THR A 55 -2.06 -0.58 1.24
C THR A 55 -0.56 -0.82 1.38
N ILE A 56 0.05 -0.26 2.43
CA ILE A 56 1.45 -0.46 2.77
C ILE A 56 1.54 -1.26 4.05
N ASP A 57 2.42 -2.25 4.05
CA ASP A 57 2.75 -3.03 5.23
C ASP A 57 3.74 -2.27 6.11
N MET A 58 3.40 -2.12 7.38
CA MET A 58 4.19 -1.40 8.39
C MET A 58 5.20 -2.31 9.10
N ARG A 59 5.31 -3.58 8.73
CA ARG A 59 6.30 -4.52 9.27
C ARG A 59 7.68 -4.30 8.67
N THR A 60 8.71 -4.75 9.38
CA THR A 60 10.08 -4.76 8.85
C THR A 60 10.14 -5.71 7.66
N LYS A 61 10.56 -5.19 6.51
CA LYS A 61 10.83 -5.98 5.31
C LYS A 61 12.32 -6.13 5.13
N THR A 62 12.69 -7.29 4.63
CA THR A 62 14.06 -7.65 4.28
C THR A 62 14.16 -7.63 2.77
N VAL A 63 15.13 -6.88 2.24
CA VAL A 63 15.48 -6.92 0.82
C VAL A 63 16.93 -7.36 0.71
N GLU A 64 17.13 -8.46 0.01
CA GLU A 64 18.46 -8.90 -0.38
C GLU A 64 18.96 -7.98 -1.48
N LEU A 65 20.15 -7.41 -1.28
CA LEU A 65 20.83 -6.66 -2.32
C LEU A 65 21.51 -7.67 -3.25
N GLU A 66 21.46 -7.39 -4.56
CA GLU A 66 22.35 -8.06 -5.50
C GLU A 66 23.79 -7.91 -5.00
N GLN A 67 24.66 -8.88 -5.32
CA GLN A 67 26.05 -8.88 -4.85
C GLN A 67 26.95 -8.18 -5.87
N PRO A 68 27.11 -6.83 -5.83
CA PRO A 68 28.00 -6.16 -6.76
C PRO A 68 29.44 -6.53 -6.45
N GLU A 69 30.22 -6.72 -7.50
CA GLU A 69 31.67 -6.75 -7.43
C GLU A 69 32.18 -5.32 -7.31
N THR A 70 32.98 -5.05 -6.27
CA THR A 70 33.57 -3.72 -6.04
C THR A 70 35.05 -3.85 -5.75
N ILE A 71 35.80 -2.77 -6.01
CA ILE A 71 37.24 -2.71 -5.79
C ILE A 71 37.50 -1.91 -4.51
N THR A 72 38.23 -2.51 -3.58
CA THR A 72 38.63 -1.84 -2.33
C THR A 72 39.70 -0.78 -2.59
N LYS A 73 39.98 0.05 -1.59
CA LYS A 73 41.07 1.06 -1.65
C LYS A 73 42.44 0.44 -1.98
N ASP A 74 42.63 -0.84 -1.64
CA ASP A 74 43.87 -1.58 -1.84
C ASP A 74 43.92 -2.29 -3.21
N SER A 75 43.04 -1.93 -4.15
CA SER A 75 42.95 -2.51 -5.49
C SER A 75 42.62 -4.02 -5.51
N VAL A 76 41.89 -4.51 -4.51
CA VAL A 76 41.42 -5.91 -4.45
C VAL A 76 39.94 -5.97 -4.82
N THR A 77 39.58 -6.86 -5.74
CA THR A 77 38.19 -7.13 -6.11
C THR A 77 37.53 -7.99 -5.05
N ILE A 78 36.43 -7.51 -4.49
CA ILE A 78 35.62 -8.23 -3.49
C ILE A 78 34.16 -8.31 -3.92
N LYS A 79 33.47 -9.36 -3.46
CA LYS A 79 32.01 -9.47 -3.52
C LYS A 79 31.43 -9.10 -2.18
N VAL A 80 30.53 -8.12 -2.15
CA VAL A 80 29.85 -7.71 -0.92
C VAL A 80 28.47 -8.33 -0.90
N ASN A 81 28.13 -9.01 0.21
CA ASN A 81 26.78 -9.43 0.52
C ASN A 81 26.20 -8.52 1.59
N ALA A 82 25.03 -7.96 1.34
CA ALA A 82 24.35 -7.07 2.27
C ALA A 82 22.84 -7.33 2.23
N VAL A 83 22.22 -7.19 3.40
CA VAL A 83 20.79 -7.35 3.59
C VAL A 83 20.23 -6.04 4.16
N LEU A 84 19.24 -5.48 3.48
CA LEU A 84 18.58 -4.25 3.90
C LEU A 84 17.32 -4.58 4.70
N TRP A 85 17.30 -4.22 5.98
CA TRP A 85 16.08 -4.20 6.78
C TRP A 85 15.53 -2.79 6.83
N PHE A 86 14.28 -2.61 6.37
CA PHE A 86 13.59 -1.34 6.47
C PHE A 86 12.16 -1.52 6.97
N LYS A 87 11.66 -0.48 7.65
CA LYS A 87 10.30 -0.39 8.16
C LYS A 87 9.75 0.98 7.82
N VAL A 88 8.54 1.03 7.27
CA VAL A 88 7.84 2.29 7.01
C VAL A 88 7.27 2.80 8.33
N ILE A 89 7.58 4.05 8.67
CA ILE A 89 7.07 4.77 9.84
C ILE A 89 6.16 5.91 9.37
N ASN A 90 5.15 6.24 10.17
CA ASN A 90 4.17 7.29 9.89
C ASN A 90 4.51 8.57 10.66
#